data_AF-G1VXX8-F1
#
_entry.id   AF-G1VXX8-F1
#
_cell.length_a   1.000
_cell.length_b   1.000
_cell.length_c   1.000
_cell.angle_alpha   90.00
_cell.angle_beta   90.00
_cell.angle_gamma   90.00
#
_symmetry.space_group_name_H-M   'P 1'
#
loop_
_entity.id
_entity.type
_entity.pdbx_description
1 polymer ?
#
loop_
_entity_poly.entity_id
_entity_poly.type
_entity_poly.pdbx_seq_one_letter_code
_entity_poly.pdbx_strand_id
1 'polypeptide(L)'
;MEYKQKLLDLFSYTKRKNKQLSIMVEKKEKYLSMGDDEFLFEYTNIEAKYAHKKFVLSVIVIATLITVIMDIWNRLYDFILQLLMLSNVEYVENDMIKVTELLVMIIMFIVLFVGVLIMCEIIRNLYSLTKEKILIEEIKELRKANGLV
;
A
#
# COMPACT_ATOMS: atom_id res chain seq x y z
N MET A 1 -13.91 13.68 33.76
CA MET A 1 -12.44 13.44 33.79
C MET A 1 -12.05 12.10 33.16
N GLU A 2 -12.89 11.06 33.28
CA GLU A 2 -12.66 9.70 32.75
C GLU A 2 -12.40 9.62 31.23
N TYR A 3 -13.12 10.42 30.43
CA TYR A 3 -12.99 10.40 28.96
C TYR A 3 -11.64 10.91 28.45
N LYS A 4 -11.04 11.90 29.12
CA LYS A 4 -9.73 12.45 28.75
C LYS A 4 -8.61 11.44 28.99
N GLN A 5 -8.69 10.69 30.09
CA GLN A 5 -7.75 9.61 30.37
C GLN A 5 -7.84 8.48 29.34
N LYS A 6 -9.06 8.05 28.96
CA LYS A 6 -9.27 7.04 27.90
C LYS A 6 -8.67 7.45 26.55
N LEU A 7 -8.78 8.73 26.17
CA LEU A 7 -8.21 9.26 24.92
C LEU A 7 -6.68 9.36 24.98
N LEU A 8 -6.11 9.81 26.10
CA LEU A 8 -4.66 9.82 26.30
C LEU A 8 -4.08 8.40 26.26
N ASP A 9 -4.82 7.41 26.79
CA ASP A 9 -4.43 6.00 26.77
C ASP A 9 -4.47 5.38 25.36
N LEU A 10 -5.39 5.81 24.50
CA LEU A 10 -5.47 5.42 23.08
C LEU A 10 -4.29 6.00 22.28
N PHE A 11 -3.88 7.23 22.58
CA PHE A 11 -2.73 7.87 21.95
C PHE A 11 -1.39 7.43 22.55
N SER A 12 -1.39 6.87 23.77
CA SER A 12 -0.19 6.38 24.43
C SER A 12 0.53 5.34 23.56
N TYR A 13 1.70 5.74 23.08
CA TYR A 13 2.62 4.88 22.34
C TYR A 13 2.93 3.59 23.10
N THR A 14 3.03 3.69 24.44
CA THR A 14 3.27 2.56 25.34
C THR A 14 2.20 1.49 25.22
N LYS A 15 0.91 1.86 25.17
CA LYS A 15 -0.18 0.88 25.05
C LYS A 15 -0.18 0.18 23.69
N ARG A 16 0.05 0.94 22.61
CA ARG A 16 0.17 0.39 21.25
C ARG A 16 1.39 -0.53 21.11
N LYS A 17 2.53 -0.15 21.67
CA LYS A 17 3.75 -0.96 21.72
C LYS A 17 3.52 -2.25 22.49
N ASN A 18 2.93 -2.19 23.67
CA ASN A 18 2.66 -3.37 24.50
C ASN A 18 1.73 -4.37 23.80
N LYS A 19 0.70 -3.87 23.10
CA LYS A 19 -0.18 -4.72 22.29
C LYS A 19 0.56 -5.38 21.10
N GLN A 20 1.42 -4.63 20.40
CA GLN A 20 2.20 -5.22 19.30
C GLN A 20 3.21 -6.26 19.82
N LEU A 21 3.80 -6.01 20.99
CA LEU A 21 4.72 -6.94 21.64
C LEU A 21 4.00 -8.22 22.06
N SER A 22 2.81 -8.14 22.66
CA SER A 22 2.06 -9.34 23.06
C SER A 22 1.70 -10.21 21.86
N ILE A 23 1.26 -9.60 20.75
CA ILE A 23 0.98 -10.31 19.50
C ILE A 23 2.24 -10.96 18.92
N MET A 24 3.39 -10.28 18.99
CA MET A 24 4.66 -10.83 18.52
C MET A 24 5.10 -12.04 19.37
N VAL A 25 4.95 -11.96 20.69
CA VAL A 25 5.27 -13.07 21.62
C VAL A 25 4.38 -14.28 21.34
N GLU A 26 3.08 -14.07 21.19
CA GLU A 26 2.11 -15.14 20.87
C GLU A 26 2.45 -15.82 19.53
N LYS A 27 2.73 -15.03 18.48
CA LYS A 27 3.17 -15.57 17.18
C LYS A 27 4.47 -16.34 17.30
N LYS A 28 5.43 -15.85 18.09
CA LYS A 28 6.70 -16.54 18.30
C LYS A 28 6.51 -17.89 18.96
N GLU A 29 5.70 -17.96 20.02
CA GLU A 29 5.39 -19.22 20.70
C GLU A 29 4.70 -20.20 19.77
N LYS A 30 3.70 -19.75 19.01
CA LYS A 30 3.01 -20.54 17.98
C LYS A 30 4.00 -21.13 16.95
N TYR A 31 4.88 -20.29 16.41
CA TYR A 31 5.88 -20.73 15.44
C TYR A 31 7.01 -21.55 16.06
N LEU A 32 7.17 -21.64 17.37
CA LEU A 32 8.13 -22.55 18.00
C LEU A 32 7.50 -23.91 18.33
N SER A 33 6.18 -23.93 18.58
CA SER A 33 5.44 -25.16 18.89
C SER A 33 4.95 -25.94 17.66
N MET A 34 4.92 -25.33 16.47
CA MET A 34 4.57 -25.99 15.21
C MET A 34 5.51 -27.16 14.86
N GLY A 35 4.99 -28.19 14.21
CA GLY A 35 5.82 -29.21 13.55
C GLY A 35 6.63 -28.62 12.38
N ASP A 36 7.68 -29.30 11.94
CA ASP A 36 8.62 -28.74 10.96
C ASP A 36 8.02 -28.52 9.58
N ASP A 37 7.18 -29.44 9.11
CA ASP A 37 6.47 -29.30 7.83
C ASP A 37 5.48 -28.14 7.86
N GLU A 38 4.75 -27.98 8.97
CA GLU A 38 3.79 -26.88 9.15
C GLU A 38 4.51 -25.53 9.21
N PHE A 39 5.64 -25.47 9.92
CA PHE A 39 6.49 -24.29 9.97
C PHE A 39 7.08 -23.96 8.59
N LEU A 40 7.55 -24.96 7.85
CA LEU A 40 8.10 -24.78 6.50
C LEU A 40 7.03 -24.26 5.52
N PHE A 41 5.80 -24.75 5.63
CA PHE A 41 4.67 -24.26 4.86
C PHE A 41 4.40 -22.77 5.15
N GLU A 42 4.30 -22.38 6.43
CA GLU A 42 4.07 -20.98 6.81
C GLU A 42 5.23 -20.07 6.40
N TYR A 43 6.47 -20.53 6.56
CA TYR A 43 7.68 -19.82 6.10
C TYR A 43 7.62 -19.55 4.60
N THR A 44 7.36 -20.58 3.81
CA THR A 44 7.30 -20.47 2.35
C THR A 44 6.15 -19.55 1.92
N ASN A 45 5.00 -19.63 2.58
CA ASN A 45 3.85 -18.78 2.31
C ASN A 45 4.14 -17.30 2.58
N ILE A 46 4.78 -16.99 3.71
CA ILE A 46 5.14 -15.60 4.07
C ILE A 46 6.20 -15.05 3.11
N GLU A 47 7.24 -15.82 2.78
CA GLU A 47 8.26 -15.44 1.80
C GLU A 47 7.64 -15.17 0.42
N ALA A 48 6.81 -16.09 -0.08
CA ALA A 48 6.15 -15.94 -1.37
C ALA A 48 5.23 -14.71 -1.41
N LYS A 49 4.43 -14.47 -0.36
CA LYS A 49 3.59 -13.29 -0.24
C LYS A 49 4.40 -11.99 -0.24
N TYR A 50 5.50 -11.94 0.52
CA TYR A 50 6.38 -10.79 0.55
C TYR A 50 7.00 -10.50 -0.82
N ALA A 51 7.56 -11.53 -1.47
CA ALA A 51 8.17 -11.43 -2.79
C ALA A 51 7.16 -10.95 -3.85
N HIS A 52 5.96 -11.54 -3.87
CA HIS A 52 4.90 -11.13 -4.79
C HIS A 52 4.52 -9.66 -4.58
N LYS A 53 4.29 -9.22 -3.33
CA LYS A 53 3.88 -7.82 -3.10
C LYS A 53 4.97 -6.82 -3.41
N LYS A 54 6.24 -7.16 -3.14
CA LYS A 54 7.38 -6.35 -3.54
C LYS A 54 7.47 -6.23 -5.06
N PHE A 55 7.27 -7.34 -5.78
CA PHE A 55 7.23 -7.33 -7.24
C PHE A 55 6.10 -6.47 -7.80
N VAL A 56 4.88 -6.59 -7.26
CA VAL A 56 3.74 -5.74 -7.66
C VAL A 56 4.05 -4.26 -7.46
N LEU A 57 4.66 -3.89 -6.32
CA LEU A 57 5.07 -2.51 -6.08
C LEU A 57 6.08 -2.02 -7.13
N SER A 58 7.07 -2.85 -7.48
CA SER A 58 8.04 -2.52 -8.54
C SER A 58 7.38 -2.34 -9.89
N VAL A 59 6.44 -3.21 -10.27
CA VAL A 59 5.68 -3.09 -11.53
C VAL A 59 4.88 -1.77 -11.56
N ILE A 60 4.22 -1.41 -10.46
CA ILE A 60 3.48 -0.15 -10.36
C ILE A 60 4.41 1.05 -10.54
N VAL A 61 5.57 1.06 -9.87
CA VAL A 61 6.56 2.15 -10.01
C VAL A 61 7.03 2.26 -11.47
N ILE A 62 7.38 1.15 -12.11
CA ILE A 62 7.81 1.15 -13.51
C ILE A 62 6.69 1.66 -14.43
N ALA A 63 5.46 1.19 -14.23
CA ALA A 63 4.30 1.64 -15.00
C ALA A 63 4.08 3.15 -14.85
N THR A 64 4.17 3.68 -13.61
CA THR A 64 4.05 5.13 -13.38
C THR A 64 5.16 5.92 -14.09
N LEU A 65 6.41 5.44 -14.08
CA LEU A 65 7.50 6.08 -14.82
C LEU A 65 7.23 6.10 -16.34
N ILE A 66 6.76 4.97 -16.89
CA ILE A 66 6.38 4.89 -18.31
C ILE A 66 5.28 5.90 -18.63
N THR A 67 4.27 6.05 -17.76
CA THR A 67 3.18 7.02 -18.01
C THR A 67 3.66 8.47 -18.07
N VAL A 68 4.66 8.83 -17.25
CA VAL A 68 5.28 10.15 -17.24
C VAL A 68 6.14 10.34 -18.50
N ILE A 69 6.98 9.37 -18.85
CA ILE A 69 7.86 9.44 -20.03
C ILE A 69 7.06 9.52 -21.33
N MET A 70 5.98 8.75 -21.43
CA MET A 70 5.11 8.74 -22.60
C MET A 70 4.18 9.95 -22.67
N ASP A 71 4.25 10.87 -21.72
CA ASP A 71 3.38 12.06 -21.66
C ASP A 71 1.89 11.70 -21.82
N ILE A 72 1.48 10.60 -21.17
CA ILE A 72 0.13 10.07 -21.28
C ILE A 72 -0.89 11.08 -20.76
N TRP A 73 -0.50 11.90 -19.78
CA TRP A 73 -1.35 12.93 -19.18
C TRP A 73 -1.77 14.01 -20.17
N ASN A 74 -0.83 14.53 -20.98
CA ASN A 74 -1.18 15.52 -22.01
C ASN A 74 -2.06 14.89 -23.10
N ARG A 75 -1.78 13.65 -23.51
CA ARG A 75 -2.65 12.95 -24.47
C ARG A 75 -4.05 12.68 -23.94
N LEU A 76 -4.17 12.34 -22.66
CA LEU A 76 -5.47 12.20 -21.99
C LEU A 76 -6.20 13.54 -21.90
N TYR A 77 -5.47 14.63 -21.60
CA TYR A 77 -6.03 15.98 -21.60
C TYR A 77 -6.61 16.34 -22.97
N ASP A 78 -5.82 16.19 -24.04
CA ASP A 78 -6.27 16.48 -25.41
C ASP A 78 -7.47 15.61 -25.82
N PHE A 79 -7.45 14.33 -25.44
CA PHE A 79 -8.55 13.41 -25.71
C PHE A 79 -9.85 13.83 -25.01
N ILE A 80 -9.79 14.21 -23.74
CA ILE A 80 -10.97 14.68 -22.99
C ILE A 80 -11.47 16.01 -23.57
N LEU A 81 -10.55 16.92 -23.91
CA LEU A 81 -10.88 18.19 -24.53
C LEU A 81 -11.62 17.98 -25.87
N GLN A 82 -11.12 17.08 -26.72
CA GLN A 82 -11.77 16.71 -27.98
C GLN A 82 -13.16 16.09 -27.77
N LEU A 83 -13.32 15.21 -26.79
CA LEU A 83 -14.63 14.62 -26.48
C LEU A 83 -15.65 15.67 -26.03
N LEU A 84 -15.21 16.66 -25.25
CA LEU A 84 -16.09 17.73 -24.76
C LEU A 84 -16.39 18.78 -25.83
N MET A 85 -15.45 19.09 -26.72
CA MET A 85 -15.65 20.01 -27.85
C MET A 85 -16.42 19.40 -29.03
N LEU A 86 -16.70 18.09 -29.03
CA LEU A 86 -17.45 17.42 -30.10
C LEU A 86 -18.92 17.86 -30.22
N SER A 87 -19.45 18.62 -29.25
CA SER A 87 -20.73 19.31 -29.42
C SER A 87 -20.51 20.56 -30.27
N ASN A 88 -21.02 20.57 -31.50
CA ASN A 88 -20.97 21.66 -32.48
C ASN A 88 -21.46 23.02 -31.93
N VAL A 89 -20.64 23.73 -31.18
CA VAL A 89 -20.89 25.14 -30.82
C VAL A 89 -19.96 25.97 -31.67
N GLU A 90 -20.47 26.48 -32.80
CA GLU A 90 -19.79 27.42 -33.72
C GLU A 90 -19.29 28.70 -33.02
N TYR A 91 -19.60 28.88 -31.74
CA TYR A 91 -19.09 29.94 -30.88
C TYR A 91 -18.65 29.35 -29.54
N VAL A 92 -17.43 28.82 -29.48
CA VAL A 92 -16.81 28.48 -28.20
C VAL A 92 -16.43 29.79 -27.51
N GLU A 93 -17.34 30.29 -26.67
CA GLU A 93 -17.08 31.43 -25.80
C GLU A 93 -15.90 31.08 -24.86
N ASN A 94 -15.01 32.04 -24.61
CA ASN A 94 -13.78 31.84 -23.82
C ASN A 94 -14.06 31.21 -22.43
N ASP A 95 -15.27 31.41 -21.91
CA ASP A 95 -15.67 30.87 -20.61
C ASP A 95 -15.98 29.36 -20.65
N MET A 96 -16.43 28.80 -21.78
CA MET A 96 -16.63 27.35 -21.95
C MET A 96 -15.30 26.57 -21.94
N ILE A 97 -14.24 27.18 -22.51
CA ILE A 97 -12.88 26.61 -22.52
C ILE A 97 -12.35 26.53 -21.09
N LYS A 98 -12.43 27.63 -20.33
CA LYS A 98 -11.96 27.67 -18.93
C LYS A 98 -12.69 26.68 -18.04
N VAL A 99 -14.00 26.52 -18.20
CA VAL A 99 -14.77 25.51 -17.45
C VAL A 99 -14.29 24.10 -17.78
N THR A 100 -14.02 23.83 -19.06
CA THR A 100 -13.51 22.53 -19.51
C THR A 100 -12.12 22.24 -18.95
N GLU A 101 -11.19 23.19 -19.01
CA GLU A 101 -9.85 23.08 -18.42
C GLU A 101 -9.91 22.77 -16.92
N LEU A 102 -10.78 23.48 -16.19
CA LEU A 102 -10.97 23.29 -14.76
C LEU A 102 -11.52 21.90 -14.43
N LEU A 103 -12.48 21.38 -15.22
CA LEU A 103 -13.00 20.02 -15.06
C LEU A 103 -11.93 18.95 -15.27
N VAL A 104 -11.11 19.07 -16.33
CA VAL A 104 -10.03 18.12 -16.60
C VAL A 104 -8.99 18.14 -15.48
N MET A 105 -8.64 19.33 -14.97
CA MET A 105 -7.72 19.47 -13.84
C MET A 105 -8.25 18.77 -12.57
N ILE A 106 -9.55 18.91 -12.27
CA ILE A 106 -10.18 18.21 -11.13
C ILE A 106 -10.13 16.69 -11.33
N ILE A 107 -10.45 16.19 -12.52
CA ILE A 107 -10.42 14.75 -12.82
C ILE A 107 -9.00 14.20 -12.62
N MET A 108 -7.98 14.87 -13.17
CA MET A 108 -6.58 14.47 -12.98
C MET A 108 -6.19 14.46 -11.51
N PHE A 109 -6.60 15.47 -10.74
CA PHE A 109 -6.33 15.54 -9.31
C PHE A 109 -6.95 14.37 -8.54
N ILE A 110 -8.20 14.00 -8.85
CA ILE A 110 -8.89 12.86 -8.23
C ILE A 110 -8.15 11.55 -8.55
N VAL A 111 -7.77 11.33 -9.81
CA VAL A 111 -7.04 10.12 -10.21
C VAL A 111 -5.70 10.01 -9.48
N LEU A 112 -4.95 11.11 -9.39
CA LEU A 112 -3.69 11.15 -8.63
C LEU A 112 -3.92 10.88 -7.15
N PHE A 113 -4.92 11.51 -6.54
CA PHE A 113 -5.24 11.34 -5.13
C PHE A 113 -5.60 9.88 -4.80
N VAL A 114 -6.46 9.27 -5.60
CA VAL A 114 -6.83 7.84 -5.45
C VAL A 114 -5.60 6.95 -5.64
N GLY A 115 -4.75 7.23 -6.62
CA GLY A 115 -3.49 6.51 -6.84
C GLY A 115 -2.57 6.55 -5.61
N VAL A 116 -2.43 7.72 -4.98
CA VAL A 116 -1.64 7.87 -3.74
C VAL A 116 -2.24 7.06 -2.59
N LEU A 117 -3.56 7.07 -2.41
CA LEU A 117 -4.21 6.27 -1.35
C LEU A 117 -3.94 4.77 -1.52
N ILE A 118 -4.07 4.26 -2.74
CA ILE A 118 -3.77 2.85 -3.06
C ILE A 118 -2.31 2.54 -2.76
N MET A 119 -1.38 3.41 -3.16
CA MET A 119 0.05 3.24 -2.88
C MET A 119 0.34 3.22 -1.38
N CYS A 120 -0.27 4.12 -0.60
CA CYS A 120 -0.13 4.11 0.86
C CYS A 120 -0.59 2.78 1.47
N GLU A 121 -1.69 2.22 0.99
CA GLU A 121 -2.21 0.94 1.48
C GLU A 121 -1.26 -0.23 1.15
N ILE A 122 -0.74 -0.28 -0.08
CA ILE A 122 0.25 -1.30 -0.50
C ILE A 122 1.50 -1.21 0.38
N ILE A 123 2.02 0.00 0.61
CA ILE A 123 3.22 0.21 1.44
C ILE A 123 2.97 -0.21 2.89
N ARG A 124 1.82 0.16 3.47
CA ARG A 124 1.44 -0.26 4.84
C ARG A 124 1.36 -1.77 4.97
N ASN A 125 0.76 -2.42 3.98
CA ASN A 125 0.62 -3.87 3.95
C ASN A 125 1.99 -4.57 3.80
N LEU A 126 2.85 -4.05 2.92
CA LEU A 126 4.22 -4.53 2.76
C LEU A 126 5.04 -4.37 4.04
N TYR A 127 4.88 -3.24 4.74
CA TYR A 127 5.53 -3.01 6.03
C TYR A 127 5.10 -4.05 7.09
N SER A 128 3.80 -4.38 7.15
CA SER A 128 3.30 -5.43 8.04
C SER A 128 3.89 -6.81 7.68
N LEU A 129 3.91 -7.16 6.40
CA LEU A 129 4.50 -8.42 5.93
C LEU A 129 6.01 -8.50 6.16
N THR A 130 6.72 -7.37 6.06
CA THR A 130 8.16 -7.30 6.35
C THR A 130 8.43 -7.68 7.80
N LYS A 131 7.59 -7.21 8.75
CA LYS A 131 7.71 -7.60 10.16
C LYS A 131 7.48 -9.10 10.36
N GLU A 132 6.49 -9.67 9.68
CA GLU A 132 6.19 -11.10 9.77
C GLU A 132 7.32 -11.96 9.19
N LYS A 133 7.89 -11.55 8.05
CA LYS A 133 9.06 -12.17 7.43
C LYS A 133 10.27 -12.16 8.37
N ILE A 134 10.61 -11.02 8.96
CA ILE A 134 11.74 -10.91 9.90
C ILE A 134 11.53 -11.85 11.10
N LEU A 135 10.32 -11.88 11.66
CA LEU A 135 10.00 -12.75 12.80
C LEU A 135 10.18 -14.23 12.45
N ILE A 136 9.65 -14.68 11.31
CA ILE A 136 9.71 -16.10 10.94
C ILE A 136 11.13 -16.52 10.52
N GLU A 137 11.92 -15.62 9.93
CA GLU A 137 13.35 -15.84 9.68
C GLU A 137 14.14 -16.01 10.99
N GLU A 138 13.90 -15.14 11.98
CA GLU A 138 14.56 -15.26 13.28
C GLU A 138 14.22 -16.58 13.97
N ILE A 139 12.97 -17.03 13.88
CA ILE A 139 12.53 -18.30 14.47
C ILE A 139 13.13 -19.51 13.74
N LYS A 140 13.28 -19.43 12.42
CA LYS A 140 13.97 -20.46 11.64
C LYS A 140 15.41 -20.64 12.12
N GLU A 141 16.12 -19.55 12.36
CA GLU A 141 17.49 -19.58 12.89
C GLU A 141 17.53 -20.13 14.34
N LEU A 142 16.56 -19.78 15.19
CA LEU A 142 16.43 -20.35 16.53
C LEU A 142 16.17 -21.87 16.50
N ARG A 143 15.29 -22.34 15.61
CA ARG A 143 14.99 -23.78 15.45
C ARG A 143 16.22 -24.58 15.01
N LYS A 144 16.98 -24.06 14.03
CA LYS A 144 18.27 -24.64 13.61
C LYS A 144 19.27 -24.70 14.76
N ALA A 145 19.40 -23.62 15.53
CA ALA A 145 20.31 -23.58 16.68
C ALA A 145 19.93 -24.61 17.77
N ASN A 146 18.64 -24.93 17.89
CA ASN A 146 18.11 -25.91 18.84
C ASN A 146 18.07 -27.35 18.29
N GLY A 147 18.52 -27.60 17.06
CA GLY A 147 18.47 -28.93 16.43
C GLY A 147 17.07 -29.44 16.12
N LEU A 148 16.08 -28.54 16.02
CA LEU A 148 14.71 -28.85 15.66
C LEU A 148 14.49 -28.85 14.14
N VAL A 149 15.48 -28.40 13.35
CA VAL A 149 15.49 -28.38 11.88
C VAL A 149 16.90 -28.66 11.38
#